data_AF-A0AAV9CZH5-F1
#
_entry.id   AF-A0AAV9CZH5-F1
#
_cell.length_a   1.000
_cell.length_b   1.000
_cell.length_c   1.000
_cell.angle_alpha   90.00
_cell.angle_beta   90.00
_cell.angle_gamma   90.00
#
_symmetry.space_group_name_H-M   'P 1'
#
loop_
_entity.id
_entity.type
_entity.pdbx_description
1 polymer ?
#
loop_
_entity_poly.entity_id
_entity_poly.type
_entity_poly.pdbx_seq_one_letter_code
_entity_poly.pdbx_strand_id
1 'polypeptide(L)'
;MAVEDPSQPCGVRLVIKDYPYAADGLLVWSTIEDWVTVYVSRFYPTQTQWRQTPNSIHGGMHAAINFGQYPFGGYMPNRPTLMKKLIPKEDDNDYEAFMMNP
;
A
#
# COMPACT_ATOMS: atom_id res chain seq x y z
N MET A 1 10.35 2.27 -1.53
CA MET A 1 10.32 3.76 -1.50
C MET A 1 10.55 4.30 -0.08
N ALA A 2 11.54 3.75 0.62
CA ALA A 2 12.00 4.23 1.94
C ALA A 2 13.46 3.78 2.11
N VAL A 3 14.24 4.53 2.89
CA VAL A 3 15.64 4.23 3.22
C VAL A 3 15.71 4.00 4.73
N GLU A 4 16.52 3.05 5.16
CA GLU A 4 16.77 2.80 6.58
C GLU A 4 17.42 4.04 7.21
N ASP A 5 16.78 4.58 8.25
CA ASP A 5 17.21 5.78 8.93
C ASP A 5 16.93 5.62 10.43
N PRO A 6 17.94 5.23 11.23
CA PRO A 6 17.79 5.02 12.67
C PRO A 6 17.39 6.29 13.44
N SER A 7 17.47 7.47 12.83
CA SER A 7 17.07 8.74 13.46
C SER A 7 15.56 8.99 13.41
N GLN A 8 14.83 8.24 12.58
CA GLN A 8 13.37 8.35 12.45
C GLN A 8 12.68 7.45 13.49
N PRO A 9 11.51 7.86 14.04
CA PRO A 9 10.79 7.09 15.07
C PRO A 9 10.37 5.69 14.60
N CYS A 10 10.22 5.49 13.29
CA CYS A 10 9.89 4.19 12.69
C CYS A 10 11.11 3.49 12.05
N GLY A 11 12.33 4.00 12.26
CA GLY A 11 13.58 3.45 11.70
C GLY A 11 13.71 3.55 10.17
N VAL A 12 12.74 4.17 9.50
CA VAL A 12 12.70 4.31 8.04
C VAL A 12 12.31 5.73 7.64
N ARG A 13 13.01 6.26 6.64
CA ARG A 13 12.74 7.55 6.01
C ARG A 13 12.11 7.33 4.64
N LEU A 14 10.90 7.84 4.42
CA LEU A 14 10.24 7.76 3.13
C LEU A 14 11.03 8.53 2.06
N VAL A 15 11.17 7.94 0.87
CA VAL A 15 11.81 8.62 -0.28
C VAL A 15 10.89 9.70 -0.84
N ILE A 16 9.57 9.48 -0.78
CA ILE A 16 8.54 10.47 -1.09
C ILE A 16 7.99 10.95 0.26
N LYS A 17 8.26 12.21 0.61
CA LYS A 17 7.88 12.77 1.92
C LYS A 17 6.36 12.82 2.12
N ASP A 18 5.61 13.13 1.06
CA ASP A 18 4.15 13.25 1.09
C ASP A 18 3.48 12.01 0.46
N TYR A 19 3.82 10.82 0.95
CA TYR A 19 3.14 9.58 0.54
C TYR A 19 2.07 9.22 1.58
N PRO A 20 0.81 9.66 1.42
CA PRO A 20 -0.21 9.63 2.47
C PRO A 20 -0.46 8.22 3.01
N TYR A 21 -0.42 7.22 2.12
CA TYR A 21 -0.60 5.83 2.51
C TYR A 21 0.51 5.29 3.43
N ALA A 22 1.79 5.63 3.21
CA ALA A 22 2.85 5.18 4.12
C ALA A 22 2.96 6.04 5.38
N ALA A 23 2.67 7.33 5.31
CA ALA A 23 2.65 8.19 6.49
C ALA A 23 1.59 7.70 7.49
N ASP A 24 0.35 7.50 7.03
CA ASP A 24 -0.74 7.00 7.86
C ASP A 24 -0.53 5.54 8.28
N GLY A 25 0.02 4.72 7.37
CA GLY A 25 0.37 3.33 7.65
C GLY A 25 1.41 3.18 8.75
N LEU A 26 2.43 4.04 8.80
CA LEU A 26 3.44 4.06 9.85
C LEU A 26 2.86 4.43 11.22
N LEU A 27 1.91 5.38 11.26
CA LEU A 27 1.24 5.79 12.51
C LEU A 27 0.33 4.68 13.07
N VAL A 28 -0.43 4.02 12.20
CA VAL A 28 -1.25 2.86 12.60
C VAL A 28 -0.36 1.71 13.05
N TRP A 29 0.74 1.45 12.34
CA TRP A 29 1.69 0.40 12.68
C TRP A 29 2.35 0.62 14.04
N SER A 30 2.87 1.82 14.33
CA SER A 30 3.52 2.11 15.61
C SER A 30 2.56 1.94 16.80
N THR A 31 1.30 2.37 16.63
CA THR A 31 0.27 2.24 17.67
C THR A 31 -0.10 0.77 17.92
N ILE A 32 -0.17 -0.05 16.87
CA ILE A 32 -0.42 -1.50 17.00
C ILE A 32 0.79 -2.19 17.64
N GLU A 33 2.00 -1.83 17.24
CA GLU A 33 3.23 -2.39 17.82
C GLU A 33 3.32 -2.09 19.32
N ASP A 34 3.01 -0.86 19.74
CA ASP A 34 2.94 -0.47 21.14
C ASP A 34 1.88 -1.27 21.91
N TRP A 35 0.65 -1.35 21.37
CA TRP A 35 -0.43 -2.10 22.00
C TRP A 35 -0.12 -3.60 22.12
N VAL A 36 0.38 -4.22 21.06
CA VAL A 36 0.78 -5.63 21.05
C VAL A 36 1.92 -5.84 22.05
N THR A 37 2.90 -4.92 22.13
CA THR A 37 4.01 -5.02 23.08
C THR A 37 3.52 -4.98 24.53
N VAL A 38 2.63 -4.04 24.86
CA VAL A 38 2.04 -3.93 26.21
C VAL A 38 1.17 -5.16 26.52
N TYR A 39 0.38 -5.63 25.57
CA TYR A 39 -0.49 -6.79 25.77
C TYR A 39 0.33 -8.08 25.94
N VAL A 40 1.28 -8.34 25.05
CA VAL A 40 2.11 -9.55 25.07
C VAL A 40 3.04 -9.56 26.28
N SER A 41 3.65 -8.43 26.65
CA SER A 41 4.49 -8.34 27.85
C SER A 41 3.72 -8.66 29.14
N ARG A 42 2.39 -8.47 29.16
CA ARG A 42 1.55 -8.83 30.30
C ARG A 42 1.43 -10.34 30.51
N PHE A 43 1.49 -11.13 29.44
CA PHE A 43 1.24 -12.58 29.45
C PHE A 43 2.50 -13.42 29.16
N TYR A 44 3.50 -12.84 28.49
CA TYR A 44 4.74 -13.49 28.09
C TYR A 44 5.93 -12.57 28.45
N PRO A 45 6.51 -12.72 29.66
CA PRO A 45 7.61 -11.88 30.12
C PRO A 45 8.92 -12.09 29.34
N THR A 46 9.04 -13.19 28.60
CA THR A 46 10.27 -13.60 27.92
C THR A 46 10.20 -13.23 26.43
N GLN A 47 11.04 -12.27 26.03
CA GLN A 47 10.95 -11.50 24.78
C GLN A 47 11.29 -12.28 23.49
N THR A 48 11.66 -13.56 23.58
CA THR A 48 12.36 -14.27 22.50
C THR A 48 11.44 -14.98 21.48
N GLN A 49 10.12 -15.02 21.68
CA GLN A 49 9.27 -15.93 20.89
C GLN A 49 8.30 -15.26 19.88
N TRP A 50 7.99 -13.96 20.01
CA TRP A 50 6.89 -13.35 19.22
C TRP A 50 7.31 -12.64 17.93
N ARG A 51 8.58 -12.20 17.80
CA ARG A 51 9.13 -11.54 16.59
C ARG A 51 9.13 -12.45 15.34
N GLN A 52 8.62 -13.67 15.44
CA GLN A 52 8.53 -14.65 14.35
C GLN A 52 7.09 -15.02 13.97
N THR A 53 6.06 -14.38 14.54
CA THR A 53 4.67 -14.75 14.25
C THR A 53 4.11 -14.00 13.04
N PRO A 54 3.54 -14.68 12.02
CA PRO A 54 3.10 -14.09 10.74
C PRO A 54 1.82 -13.24 10.83
N ASN A 55 1.33 -12.96 12.03
CA ASN A 55 -0.03 -12.51 12.30
C ASN A 55 -0.24 -11.02 11.98
N SER A 56 0.83 -10.20 11.95
CA SER A 56 0.70 -8.75 11.69
C SER A 56 0.46 -8.41 10.21
N ILE A 57 0.76 -9.34 9.30
CA ILE A 57 0.53 -9.16 7.86
C ILE A 57 -0.97 -9.15 7.53
N HIS A 58 -1.80 -9.86 8.31
CA HIS A 58 -3.20 -10.10 7.93
C HIS A 58 -4.13 -8.88 8.11
N GLY A 59 -3.87 -8.01 9.09
CA GLY A 59 -4.75 -6.87 9.37
C GLY A 59 -4.43 -5.64 8.52
N GLY A 60 -3.21 -5.11 8.67
CA GLY A 60 -2.81 -3.84 8.05
C GLY A 60 -2.68 -3.91 6.53
N MET A 61 -2.11 -5.00 6.00
CA MET A 61 -1.94 -5.16 4.54
C MET A 61 -3.28 -5.40 3.85
N HIS A 62 -4.18 -6.19 4.47
CA HIS A 62 -5.51 -6.45 3.91
C HIS A 62 -6.39 -5.19 3.90
N ALA A 63 -6.34 -4.37 4.95
CA ALA A 63 -7.06 -3.09 4.99
C ALA A 63 -6.61 -2.14 3.86
N ALA A 64 -5.30 -2.04 3.67
CA ALA A 64 -4.70 -1.18 2.66
C ALA A 64 -5.10 -1.49 1.22
N ILE A 65 -5.14 -2.77 0.85
CA ILE A 65 -5.44 -3.19 -0.52
C ILE A 65 -6.94 -3.22 -0.81
N ASN A 66 -7.80 -3.34 0.22
CA ASN A 66 -9.24 -3.50 0.04
C ASN A 66 -10.02 -2.19 0.16
N PHE A 67 -9.75 -1.34 1.16
CA PHE A 67 -10.59 -0.16 1.39
C PHE A 67 -10.49 0.89 0.27
N GLY A 68 -9.43 0.84 -0.56
CA GLY A 68 -9.27 1.69 -1.75
C GLY A 68 -9.93 1.16 -3.03
N GLN A 69 -10.43 -0.08 -3.06
CA GLN A 69 -10.90 -0.70 -4.31
C GLN A 69 -12.09 0.04 -4.93
N TYR A 70 -13.13 0.31 -4.13
CA TYR A 70 -14.33 1.00 -4.62
C TYR A 70 -14.13 2.52 -4.79
N PRO A 71 -13.50 3.25 -3.85
CA PRO A 71 -13.28 4.70 -4.00
C PRO A 71 -12.45 5.07 -5.23
N PHE A 72 -11.45 4.26 -5.58
CA PHE A 72 -10.59 4.53 -6.74
C PHE A 72 -11.00 3.74 -8.00
N GLY A 73 -11.65 2.58 -7.86
CA GLY A 73 -12.09 1.74 -8.97
C GLY A 73 -13.54 1.91 -9.39
N GLY A 74 -14.34 2.70 -8.66
CA GLY A 74 -15.75 2.94 -8.97
C GLY A 74 -15.98 3.70 -10.28
N TYR A 75 -15.01 4.51 -10.71
CA TYR A 75 -14.99 5.10 -12.05
C TYR A 75 -14.16 4.22 -12.98
N MET A 76 -14.83 3.50 -13.88
CA MET A 76 -14.20 2.46 -14.71
C MET A 76 -13.00 2.94 -15.54
N PRO A 77 -12.97 4.17 -16.10
CA PRO A 77 -11.78 4.70 -16.75
C PRO A 77 -10.57 4.89 -15.83
N ASN A 78 -10.78 5.08 -14.52
CA ASN A 78 -9.69 5.30 -13.55
C ASN A 78 -8.96 4.00 -13.16
N ARG A 79 -9.58 2.84 -13.35
CA ARG A 79 -9.00 1.52 -13.02
C ARG A 79 -9.55 0.40 -13.92
N PRO A 80 -9.26 0.42 -15.23
CA PRO A 80 -9.79 -0.57 -16.16
C PRO A 80 -9.27 -1.98 -15.84
N THR A 81 -10.18 -2.95 -15.76
CA THR A 81 -9.85 -4.36 -15.47
C THR A 81 -9.41 -5.13 -16.71
N LEU A 82 -9.70 -4.60 -17.90
CA LEU A 82 -9.39 -5.22 -19.18
C LEU A 82 -9.21 -4.14 -20.26
N MET A 83 -8.12 -4.25 -21.03
CA MET A 83 -7.95 -3.52 -22.28
C MET A 83 -8.40 -4.42 -23.44
N LYS A 84 -9.39 -3.97 -24.21
CA LYS A 84 -9.99 -4.77 -25.31
C LYS A 84 -9.21 -4.72 -26.62
N LYS A 85 -8.43 -3.66 -26.83
CA LYS A 85 -7.62 -3.43 -28.02
C LYS A 85 -6.22 -2.97 -27.60
N LEU A 86 -5.23 -3.28 -28.43
CA LEU A 86 -3.88 -2.73 -28.31
C LEU A 86 -3.87 -1.27 -28.79
N ILE A 87 -2.81 -0.55 -28.46
CA ILE A 87 -2.59 0.81 -28.98
C ILE A 87 -2.44 0.71 -30.51
N PRO A 88 -3.27 1.43 -31.30
CA PRO A 88 -3.17 1.45 -32.76
C PRO A 88 -1.80 1.97 -33.22
N LYS A 89 -1.27 1.43 -34.31
CA LYS A 89 -0.05 1.91 -34.97
C LYS A 89 -0.40 2.83 -36.14
N GLU A 90 0.53 3.66 -36.58
CA GLU A 90 0.34 4.64 -37.67
C GLU A 90 -0.12 4.01 -39.00
N ASP A 91 0.13 2.72 -39.21
CA ASP A 91 -0.28 1.96 -40.39
C ASP A 91 -1.71 1.37 -40.29
N ASP A 92 -2.37 1.49 -39.13
CA ASP A 92 -3.70 0.92 -38.87
C ASP A 92 -4.82 1.95 -39.12
N ASN A 93 -5.96 1.48 -39.64
CA ASN A 93 -7.11 2.34 -39.94
C ASN A 93 -7.73 2.95 -38.67
N ASP A 94 -7.54 2.29 -37.51
CA ASP A 94 -8.02 2.77 -36.22
C ASP A 94 -7.17 3.95 -35.66
N TYR A 95 -6.02 4.27 -36.26
CA TYR A 95 -5.11 5.35 -35.80
C TYR A 95 -5.70 6.75 -35.97
N GLU A 96 -6.30 7.03 -37.13
CA GLU A 96 -6.94 8.34 -37.40
C GLU A 96 -8.12 8.59 -36.44
N ALA A 97 -8.88 7.54 -36.12
CA ALA A 97 -9.97 7.62 -35.15
C ALA A 97 -9.46 7.88 -33.71
N PHE A 98 -8.30 7.31 -33.36
CA PHE A 98 -7.64 7.55 -32.07
C PHE A 98 -7.11 8.99 -31.93
N MET A 99 -6.57 9.57 -33.01
CA MET A 99 -6.07 10.96 -33.00
C MET A 99 -7.17 12.01 -32.97
N MET A 100 -8.32 11.73 -33.59
CA MET A 100 -9.46 12.64 -33.63
C MET A 100 -10.26 12.69 -32.32
N ASN A 101 -10.25 11.61 -31.53
CA ASN A 101 -10.95 11.54 -30.25
C ASN A 101 -10.19 10.63 -29.25
N PRO A 102 -9.12 11.16 -28.64
CA PRO A 102 -8.29 10.41 -27.69
C PRO A 102 -8.99 10.06 -26.38
#